data_AF-A0AAD7RMG4-F1
#
_entry.id   AF-A0AAD7RMG4-F1
#
_cell.length_a   1.000
_cell.length_b   1.000
_cell.length_c   1.000
_cell.angle_alpha   90.00
_cell.angle_beta   90.00
_cell.angle_gamma   90.00
#
_symmetry.space_group_name_H-M   'P 1'
#
loop_
_entity.id
_entity.type
_entity.pdbx_description
1 polymer ?
#
loop_
_entity_poly.entity_id
_entity_poly.type
_entity_poly.pdbx_seq_one_letter_code
_entity_poly.pdbx_strand_id
1 'polypeptide(L)'
;MGTARATDPKEDGNRVGISERLHRVSRMKQNGRCARAERRSSVAEQGKQCHRPPAAATIGVQVTLEMIENRFWAITKQPNDTDCSRVDGACPLDCESMAINCYLIDSNGFVLISREKREVGKFLGELEGAVMAQLLKMGMFRRVSLYDYQAMCQNPNLNANSARPLLSPFYGLASALKWFLSNVLLFLLEFNICGLWHSDHLAEGHKQKKVELLLPCDTEYPSFVHEPSIKETNSYIQCARCQKMFVLQQISNSNLLMVVVQADCDCSRKYSPINLEPKECDRMRSQKIRRRPTSCHAFHPQENAKDCGGASEISLSVALFLVSLATSALALR
;
A
#
# COMPACT_ATOMS: atom_id res chain seq x y z
N MET A 1 -22.24 2.98 88.92
CA MET A 1 -22.27 3.84 87.71
C MET A 1 -22.29 2.92 86.50
N GLY A 2 -23.26 2.84 85.60
CA GLY A 2 -24.59 3.41 85.40
C GLY A 2 -25.18 2.60 84.21
N THR A 3 -26.49 2.44 84.19
CA THR A 3 -27.31 1.45 83.47
C THR A 3 -27.60 1.72 81.98
N ALA A 4 -28.14 0.68 81.30
CA ALA A 4 -29.10 0.69 80.17
C ALA A 4 -28.51 0.77 78.74
N ARG A 5 -29.14 0.31 77.64
CA ARG A 5 -30.44 -0.33 77.31
C ARG A 5 -30.33 -0.85 75.86
N ALA A 6 -31.12 -1.86 75.49
CA ALA A 6 -31.39 -2.20 74.08
C ALA A 6 -32.55 -1.36 73.52
N THR A 7 -32.45 -0.94 72.25
CA THR A 7 -33.57 -0.53 71.36
C THR A 7 -33.13 -0.57 69.89
N ASP A 8 -33.81 -1.38 69.07
CA ASP A 8 -34.00 -1.25 67.60
C ASP A 8 -35.10 -0.18 67.30
N PRO A 9 -35.54 0.15 66.06
CA PRO A 9 -35.04 -0.07 64.68
C PRO A 9 -35.04 1.22 63.79
N LYS A 10 -34.50 1.18 62.56
CA LYS A 10 -35.17 1.72 61.35
C LYS A 10 -34.42 1.41 60.04
N GLU A 11 -35.20 0.93 59.07
CA GLU A 11 -34.87 0.75 57.66
C GLU A 11 -34.39 2.05 57.00
N ASP A 12 -33.40 1.95 56.10
CA ASP A 12 -33.53 2.61 54.80
C ASP A 12 -32.71 1.89 53.72
N GLY A 13 -33.23 1.97 52.50
CA GLY A 13 -32.93 1.09 51.37
C GLY A 13 -31.51 1.14 50.81
N ASN A 14 -30.98 -0.05 50.54
CA ASN A 14 -30.63 -0.49 49.18
C ASN A 14 -29.60 0.37 48.39
N ARG A 15 -28.31 0.00 48.46
CA ARG A 15 -27.38 -0.15 47.30
C ARG A 15 -25.95 -0.44 47.78
N VAL A 16 -25.63 -1.71 47.96
CA VAL A 16 -24.24 -2.17 48.00
C VAL A 16 -24.03 -3.14 46.84
N GLY A 17 -23.01 -2.87 46.01
CA GLY A 17 -22.37 -3.93 45.23
C GLY A 17 -22.44 -3.88 43.70
N ILE A 18 -22.34 -2.72 43.05
CA ILE A 18 -22.05 -2.66 41.59
C ILE A 18 -20.62 -2.17 41.30
N SER A 19 -19.97 -1.49 42.25
CA SER A 19 -18.62 -0.92 42.03
C SER A 19 -17.49 -1.95 42.01
N GLU A 20 -17.60 -3.07 42.74
CA GLU A 20 -16.53 -4.08 42.78
C GLU A 20 -16.54 -5.07 41.60
N ARG A 21 -17.66 -5.18 40.86
CA ARG A 21 -17.73 -6.06 39.68
C ARG A 21 -17.11 -5.42 38.43
N LEU A 22 -17.23 -4.11 38.23
CA LEU A 22 -16.62 -3.45 37.07
C LEU A 22 -15.09 -3.39 37.15
N HIS A 23 -14.51 -3.19 38.34
CA HIS A 23 -13.05 -3.20 38.49
C HIS A 23 -12.42 -4.58 38.25
N ARG A 24 -13.17 -5.67 38.50
CA ARG A 24 -12.69 -7.04 38.22
C ARG A 24 -12.78 -7.39 36.73
N VAL A 25 -13.74 -6.82 35.99
CA VAL A 25 -13.87 -7.02 34.53
C VAL A 25 -12.82 -6.22 33.75
N SER A 26 -12.48 -4.99 34.16
CA SER A 26 -11.44 -4.21 33.47
C SER A 26 -10.02 -4.74 33.70
N ARG A 27 -9.72 -5.42 34.81
CA ARG A 27 -8.40 -6.05 35.01
C ARG A 27 -8.20 -7.37 34.25
N MET A 28 -9.26 -8.01 33.76
CA MET A 28 -9.13 -9.24 32.97
C MET A 28 -8.81 -9.00 31.49
N LYS A 29 -8.96 -7.77 30.98
CA LYS A 29 -8.75 -7.45 29.56
C LYS A 29 -7.28 -7.13 29.18
N GLN A 30 -6.38 -7.03 30.15
CA GLN A 30 -4.96 -6.67 29.92
C GLN A 30 -3.95 -7.80 30.17
N ASN A 31 -4.36 -8.96 30.66
CA ASN A 31 -3.47 -10.12 30.81
C ASN A 31 -4.00 -11.30 29.98
N GLY A 32 -3.76 -11.25 28.66
CA GLY A 32 -3.83 -12.42 27.80
C GLY A 32 -2.72 -13.42 28.12
N ARG A 33 -2.75 -14.01 29.32
CA ARG A 33 -1.95 -15.20 29.66
C ARG A 33 -2.79 -16.42 29.32
N CYS A 34 -2.46 -17.10 28.23
CA CYS A 34 -2.79 -18.51 28.09
C CYS A 34 -2.09 -19.25 29.25
N ALA A 35 -2.85 -19.68 30.25
CA ALA A 35 -2.33 -20.50 31.33
C ALA A 35 -1.81 -21.82 30.74
N ARG A 36 -0.49 -22.05 30.87
CA ARG A 36 0.16 -23.31 30.51
C ARG A 36 -0.18 -24.33 31.59
N ALA A 37 -1.17 -25.17 31.35
CA ALA A 37 -1.40 -26.36 32.16
C ALA A 37 -0.36 -27.41 31.76
N GLU A 38 0.66 -27.58 32.60
CA GLU A 38 1.66 -28.62 32.46
C GLU A 38 1.00 -29.96 32.80
N ARG A 39 0.69 -30.77 31.78
CA ARG A 39 0.31 -32.17 31.95
C ARG A 39 1.10 -33.02 30.98
N ARG A 40 2.02 -33.84 31.54
CA ARG A 40 2.66 -34.96 30.87
C ARG A 40 1.56 -35.93 30.40
N SER A 41 1.32 -36.01 29.10
CA SER A 41 0.94 -37.26 28.42
C SER A 41 0.99 -37.06 26.91
N SER A 42 1.58 -38.04 26.24
CA SER A 42 1.77 -38.15 24.79
C SER A 42 0.44 -38.44 24.07
N VAL A 43 -0.24 -37.39 23.58
CA VAL A 43 -1.33 -37.53 22.59
C VAL A 43 -1.34 -36.30 21.68
N ALA A 44 -1.52 -36.52 20.38
CA ALA A 44 -1.52 -35.52 19.32
C ALA A 44 -2.35 -34.26 19.64
N GLU A 45 -1.71 -33.09 19.52
CA GLU A 45 -2.33 -31.79 19.76
C GLU A 45 -3.09 -31.35 18.49
N GLN A 46 -4.37 -31.71 18.39
CA GLN A 46 -5.29 -31.03 17.47
C GLN A 46 -5.47 -29.58 17.96
N GLY A 47 -5.19 -28.63 17.06
CA GLY A 47 -5.26 -27.20 17.35
C GLY A 47 -6.60 -26.79 17.94
N LYS A 48 -6.58 -26.29 19.19
CA LYS A 48 -7.75 -25.72 19.84
C LYS A 48 -8.12 -24.41 19.14
N GLN A 49 -9.19 -24.45 18.34
CA GLN A 49 -9.87 -23.28 17.84
C GLN A 49 -10.44 -22.50 19.04
N CYS A 50 -9.87 -21.34 19.39
CA CYS A 50 -10.54 -20.41 20.29
C CYS A 50 -11.84 -19.96 19.62
N HIS A 51 -12.97 -20.55 19.99
CA HIS A 51 -14.29 -20.03 19.63
C HIS A 51 -14.41 -18.63 20.22
N ARG A 52 -14.30 -17.61 19.36
CA ARG A 52 -14.74 -16.27 19.70
C ARG A 52 -16.25 -16.34 19.92
N PRO A 53 -16.81 -15.68 20.95
CA PRO A 53 -18.25 -15.56 21.08
C PRO A 53 -18.83 -14.97 19.78
N PRO A 54 -20.06 -15.37 19.37
CA PRO A 54 -20.67 -14.84 18.16
C PRO A 54 -20.69 -13.32 18.25
N ALA A 55 -20.22 -12.65 17.19
CA ALA A 55 -20.15 -11.21 17.13
C ALA A 55 -21.55 -10.63 17.43
N ALA A 56 -21.62 -9.75 18.42
CA ALA A 56 -22.79 -8.92 18.64
C ALA A 56 -23.08 -8.15 17.35
N ALA A 57 -24.36 -8.03 16.96
CA ALA A 57 -24.76 -7.34 15.74
C ALA A 57 -24.23 -5.89 15.73
N THR A 58 -23.63 -5.47 14.61
CA THR A 58 -23.18 -4.09 14.41
C THR A 58 -24.30 -3.29 13.78
N ILE A 59 -24.68 -2.18 14.40
CA ILE A 59 -25.59 -1.19 13.82
C ILE A 59 -24.73 -0.13 13.12
N GLY A 60 -25.00 0.12 11.84
CA GLY A 60 -24.32 1.15 11.04
C GLY A 60 -25.32 2.03 10.30
N VAL A 61 -24.96 3.28 10.07
CA VAL A 61 -25.75 4.25 9.30
C VAL A 61 -24.89 4.76 8.15
N GLN A 62 -25.43 4.76 6.94
CA GLN A 62 -24.81 5.43 5.79
C GLN A 62 -25.39 6.84 5.67
N VAL A 63 -24.52 7.83 5.74
CA VAL A 63 -24.90 9.25 5.64
C VAL A 63 -24.32 9.81 4.34
N THR A 64 -25.05 10.70 3.67
CA THR A 64 -24.56 11.37 2.45
C THR A 64 -23.53 12.45 2.81
N LEU A 65 -22.48 12.57 1.99
CA LEU A 65 -21.41 13.53 2.22
C LEU A 65 -21.94 14.97 2.30
N GLU A 66 -22.86 15.34 1.39
CA GLU A 66 -23.47 16.67 1.34
C GLU A 66 -24.19 17.07 2.64
N MET A 67 -24.85 16.12 3.32
CA MET A 67 -25.53 16.38 4.57
C MET A 67 -24.54 16.71 5.69
N ILE A 68 -23.42 15.99 5.74
CA ILE A 68 -22.38 16.23 6.74
C ILE A 68 -21.63 17.52 6.41
N GLU A 69 -21.29 17.77 5.14
CA GLU A 69 -20.68 19.02 4.68
C GLU A 69 -21.52 20.23 5.08
N ASN A 70 -22.82 20.25 4.71
CA ASN A 70 -23.72 21.35 5.05
C ASN A 70 -23.79 21.59 6.56
N ARG A 71 -23.83 20.51 7.35
CA ARG A 71 -23.85 20.62 8.81
C ARG A 71 -22.51 21.12 9.36
N PHE A 72 -21.39 20.67 8.81
CA PHE A 72 -20.05 21.09 9.19
C PHE A 72 -19.87 22.58 8.92
N TRP A 73 -20.15 23.05 7.70
CA TRP A 73 -20.04 24.47 7.34
C TRP A 73 -20.96 25.38 8.13
N ALA A 74 -22.14 24.91 8.52
CA ALA A 74 -23.04 25.66 9.41
C ALA A 74 -22.48 25.81 10.84
N ILE A 75 -21.69 24.85 11.32
CA ILE A 75 -21.07 24.89 12.67
C ILE A 75 -19.77 25.69 12.65
N THR A 76 -18.99 25.62 11.56
CA THR A 76 -17.67 26.25 11.45
C THR A 76 -17.70 27.72 11.03
N LYS A 77 -18.89 28.32 10.93
CA LYS A 77 -19.10 29.74 10.65
C LYS A 77 -19.40 30.47 11.95
N GLN A 78 -18.44 31.27 12.43
CA GLN A 78 -18.73 32.19 13.53
C GLN A 78 -19.47 33.43 12.99
N PRO A 79 -20.55 33.86 13.65
CA PRO A 79 -21.26 35.08 13.24
C PRO A 79 -20.40 36.31 13.49
N ASN A 80 -20.56 37.34 12.65
CA ASN A 80 -19.77 38.58 12.75
C ASN A 80 -19.98 39.37 14.06
N ASP A 81 -21.04 39.06 14.81
CA ASP A 81 -21.38 39.67 16.09
C ASP A 81 -20.77 38.93 17.30
N THR A 82 -19.83 37.99 17.07
CA THR A 82 -19.14 37.33 18.17
C THR A 82 -18.23 38.30 18.91
N ASP A 83 -18.37 38.36 20.23
CA ASP A 83 -17.46 39.08 21.12
C ASP A 83 -16.06 38.43 21.11
N CYS A 84 -15.16 38.99 20.30
CA CYS A 84 -13.76 38.56 20.17
C CYS A 84 -12.82 39.27 21.15
N SER A 85 -13.34 40.08 22.10
CA SER A 85 -12.53 40.98 22.94
C SER A 85 -11.51 40.28 23.86
N ARG A 86 -11.69 38.97 24.10
CA ARG A 86 -10.86 38.16 25.00
C ARG A 86 -9.96 37.14 24.29
N VAL A 87 -9.92 37.16 22.95
CA VAL A 87 -9.19 36.17 22.15
C VAL A 87 -8.08 36.88 21.38
N ASP A 88 -6.82 36.55 21.70
CA ASP A 88 -5.68 36.99 20.92
C ASP A 88 -5.58 36.15 19.63
N GLY A 89 -6.03 36.68 18.49
CA GLY A 89 -5.94 35.98 17.21
C GLY A 89 -6.95 36.44 16.14
N ALA A 90 -7.05 35.66 15.07
CA ALA A 90 -8.04 35.87 14.01
C ALA A 90 -9.44 35.49 14.54
N CYS A 91 -10.34 36.46 14.62
CA CYS A 91 -11.72 36.30 15.03
C CYS A 91 -12.58 37.37 14.33
N PRO A 92 -13.78 37.04 13.80
CA PRO A 92 -14.41 35.71 13.77
C PRO A 92 -13.68 34.71 12.86
N LEU A 93 -13.64 33.44 13.27
CA LEU A 93 -13.11 32.34 12.47
C LEU A 93 -14.16 31.84 11.49
N ASP A 94 -13.85 31.93 10.21
CA ASP A 94 -14.66 31.39 9.13
C ASP A 94 -13.84 30.42 8.29
N CYS A 95 -14.22 29.14 8.33
CA CYS A 95 -13.59 28.09 7.54
C CYS A 95 -13.91 28.16 6.04
N GLU A 96 -14.85 29.03 5.61
CA GLU A 96 -15.09 29.34 4.20
C GLU A 96 -14.10 30.41 3.67
N SER A 97 -13.46 31.16 4.58
CA SER A 97 -12.48 32.18 4.22
C SER A 97 -11.20 31.58 3.61
N MET A 98 -10.42 32.42 2.92
CA MET A 98 -9.12 32.02 2.35
C MET A 98 -7.97 32.09 3.38
N ALA A 99 -8.22 32.59 4.59
CA ALA A 99 -7.20 32.80 5.61
C ALA A 99 -6.82 31.51 6.36
N ILE A 100 -7.77 30.59 6.51
CA ILE A 100 -7.62 29.31 7.21
C ILE A 100 -8.17 28.17 6.36
N ASN A 101 -7.56 26.99 6.50
CA ASN A 101 -8.03 25.74 5.92
C ASN A 101 -8.51 24.83 7.06
N CYS A 102 -9.76 24.38 6.97
CA CYS A 102 -10.36 23.48 7.95
C CYS A 102 -10.59 22.10 7.34
N TYR A 103 -10.13 21.07 8.03
CA TYR A 103 -10.22 19.67 7.62
C TYR A 103 -10.92 18.85 8.70
N LEU A 104 -11.85 18.00 8.28
CA LEU A 104 -12.35 16.91 9.11
C LEU A 104 -11.63 15.63 8.66
N ILE A 105 -10.90 14.98 9.57
CA ILE A 105 -10.12 13.78 9.25
C ILE A 105 -10.55 12.59 10.11
N ASP A 106 -10.31 11.38 9.59
CA ASP A 106 -10.40 10.15 10.37
C ASP A 106 -9.14 9.93 11.23
N SER A 107 -9.23 9.01 12.18
CA SER A 107 -8.14 8.43 12.98
C SER A 107 -6.94 7.93 12.16
N ASN A 108 -7.13 7.63 10.87
CA ASN A 108 -6.05 7.23 9.97
C ASN A 108 -5.40 8.41 9.21
N GLY A 109 -5.90 9.64 9.41
CA GLY A 109 -5.39 10.85 8.76
C GLY A 109 -5.90 11.09 7.34
N PHE A 110 -6.99 10.43 6.92
CA PHE A 110 -7.67 10.72 5.66
C PHE A 110 -8.70 11.84 5.82
N VAL A 111 -8.75 12.73 4.83
CA VAL A 111 -9.66 13.88 4.82
C VAL A 111 -11.06 13.44 4.40
N LEU A 112 -12.05 13.71 5.24
CA LEU A 112 -13.47 13.49 4.97
C LEU A 112 -14.17 14.75 4.45
N ILE A 113 -13.84 15.92 5.01
CA ILE A 113 -14.39 17.21 4.60
C ILE A 113 -13.24 18.20 4.46
N SER A 114 -13.24 18.92 3.35
CA SER A 114 -12.39 20.07 3.08
C SER A 114 -13.17 21.10 2.26
N ARG A 115 -12.66 22.34 2.20
CA ARG A 115 -13.18 23.39 1.31
C ARG A 115 -13.14 22.96 -0.15
N GLU A 116 -12.05 22.33 -0.59
CA GLU A 116 -11.92 21.84 -1.96
C GLU A 116 -12.26 20.35 -2.05
N LYS A 117 -13.26 20.00 -2.86
CA LYS A 117 -13.72 18.60 -3.01
C LYS A 117 -12.66 17.64 -3.56
N ARG A 118 -11.61 18.15 -4.21
CA ARG A 118 -10.49 17.35 -4.75
C ARG A 118 -9.56 16.82 -3.66
N GLU A 119 -9.64 17.38 -2.46
CA GLU A 119 -8.83 16.99 -1.30
C GLU A 119 -9.50 15.87 -0.48
N VAL A 120 -10.81 15.67 -0.65
CA VAL A 120 -11.55 14.62 0.04
C VAL A 120 -11.03 13.25 -0.40
N GLY A 121 -10.79 12.38 0.58
CA GLY A 121 -10.21 11.05 0.39
C GLY A 121 -8.68 11.03 0.28
N LYS A 122 -8.02 12.18 0.23
CA LYS A 122 -6.55 12.24 0.28
C LYS A 122 -6.04 12.16 1.71
N PHE A 123 -4.78 11.76 1.84
CA PHE A 123 -4.10 11.73 3.11
C PHE A 123 -3.65 13.13 3.52
N LEU A 124 -3.86 13.51 4.78
CA LEU A 124 -3.48 14.83 5.29
C LEU A 124 -1.99 15.11 5.10
N GLY A 125 -1.12 14.10 5.19
CA GLY A 125 0.32 14.29 4.96
C GLY A 125 0.70 14.59 3.51
N GLU A 126 -0.16 14.29 2.53
CA GLU A 126 0.03 14.66 1.12
C GLU A 126 -0.29 16.15 0.91
N LEU A 127 -1.34 16.65 1.59
CA LEU A 127 -1.78 18.04 1.51
C LEU A 127 -0.93 18.96 2.41
N GLU A 128 -0.79 18.58 3.68
CA GLU A 128 -0.18 19.35 4.76
C GLU A 128 0.94 18.54 5.44
N GLY A 129 2.00 18.24 4.68
CA GLY A 129 3.15 17.44 5.16
C GLY A 129 3.83 18.03 6.40
N ALA A 130 3.84 19.37 6.53
CA ALA A 130 4.38 20.06 7.70
C ALA A 130 3.59 19.78 8.98
N VAL A 131 2.25 19.79 8.88
CA VAL A 131 1.35 19.49 10.01
C VAL A 131 1.49 18.03 10.42
N MET A 132 1.43 17.11 9.44
CA MET A 132 1.58 15.68 9.73
C MET A 132 2.95 15.34 10.36
N ALA A 133 4.04 15.96 9.90
CA ALA A 133 5.36 15.79 10.49
C ALA A 133 5.40 16.25 11.96
N GLN A 134 4.75 17.36 12.28
CA GLN A 134 4.67 17.86 13.64
C GLN A 134 3.78 16.97 14.53
N LEU A 135 2.65 16.46 14.01
CA LEU A 135 1.77 15.52 14.72
C LEU A 135 2.49 14.21 15.07
N LEU A 136 3.34 13.70 14.18
CA LEU A 136 4.21 12.56 14.45
C LEU A 136 5.23 12.87 15.54
N LYS A 137 5.85 14.06 15.50
CA LYS A 137 6.82 14.50 16.51
C LYS A 137 6.20 14.64 17.90
N MET A 138 4.95 15.10 17.97
CA MET A 138 4.19 15.25 19.21
C MET A 138 3.63 13.91 19.74
N GLY A 139 3.67 12.84 18.94
CA GLY A 139 3.16 11.52 19.32
C GLY A 139 1.63 11.40 19.25
N MET A 140 0.93 12.36 18.64
CA MET A 140 -0.52 12.27 18.41
C MET A 140 -0.87 11.29 17.28
N PHE A 141 0.05 11.13 16.33
CA PHE A 141 -0.01 10.10 15.30
C PHE A 141 1.20 9.19 15.40
N ARG A 142 0.98 7.91 15.10
CA ARG A 142 2.03 6.90 15.03
C ARG A 142 2.14 6.36 13.61
N ARG A 143 3.36 6.34 13.08
CA ARG A 143 3.68 5.64 11.83
C ARG A 143 3.80 4.14 12.10
N VAL A 144 3.09 3.33 11.33
CA VAL A 144 3.12 1.87 11.35
C VAL A 144 3.42 1.39 9.95
N SER A 145 4.49 0.62 9.76
CA SER A 145 4.79 -0.03 8.49
C SER A 145 3.96 -1.30 8.33
N LEU A 146 3.24 -1.41 7.22
CA LEU A 146 2.49 -2.61 6.84
C LEU A 146 3.22 -3.29 5.68
N TYR A 147 3.32 -4.62 5.75
CA TYR A 147 4.03 -5.44 4.77
C TYR A 147 3.03 -6.32 4.02
N ASP A 148 3.00 -6.19 2.69
CA ASP A 148 2.25 -7.08 1.80
C ASP A 148 3.22 -7.99 1.04
N TYR A 149 3.18 -9.28 1.36
CA TYR A 149 4.00 -10.34 0.76
C TYR A 149 3.34 -11.01 -0.46
N GLN A 150 2.15 -10.54 -0.85
CA GLN A 150 1.36 -11.07 -1.96
C GLN A 150 1.08 -10.01 -3.04
N ALA A 151 1.74 -8.86 -2.97
CA ALA A 151 1.60 -7.79 -3.93
C ALA A 151 2.12 -8.21 -5.32
N MET A 152 1.59 -7.55 -6.35
CA MET A 152 2.06 -7.71 -7.73
C MET A 152 2.68 -6.39 -8.21
N CYS A 153 3.98 -6.39 -8.50
CA CYS A 153 4.72 -5.22 -8.96
C CYS A 153 4.99 -5.32 -10.45
N GLN A 154 4.99 -4.18 -11.12
CA GLN A 154 5.51 -4.08 -12.48
C GLN A 154 7.03 -4.14 -12.40
N ASN A 155 7.64 -5.08 -13.13
CA ASN A 155 9.09 -5.13 -13.21
C ASN A 155 9.59 -4.31 -14.41
N PRO A 156 10.25 -3.16 -14.19
CA PRO A 156 10.77 -2.35 -15.29
C PRO A 156 11.93 -3.03 -16.04
N ASN A 157 12.57 -4.04 -15.44
CA ASN A 157 13.81 -4.64 -15.93
C ASN A 157 13.64 -5.89 -16.78
N LEU A 158 12.41 -6.39 -16.99
CA LEU A 158 12.16 -7.43 -17.98
C LEU A 158 11.97 -6.80 -19.37
N ASN A 159 13.08 -6.32 -19.92
CA ASN A 159 13.25 -6.32 -21.37
C ASN A 159 13.31 -7.79 -21.80
N ALA A 160 12.15 -8.41 -22.01
CA ALA A 160 12.03 -9.68 -22.69
C ALA A 160 12.51 -9.50 -24.13
N ASN A 161 13.83 -9.55 -24.35
CA ASN A 161 14.47 -9.73 -25.64
C ASN A 161 15.96 -10.08 -25.44
N SER A 162 16.23 -11.28 -24.92
CA SER A 162 17.53 -11.95 -25.14
C SER A 162 17.47 -13.00 -26.26
N ALA A 163 16.30 -13.20 -26.88
CA ALA A 163 16.23 -13.90 -28.15
C ALA A 163 16.45 -12.87 -29.27
N ARG A 164 17.70 -12.73 -29.74
CA ARG A 164 17.90 -12.18 -31.08
C ARG A 164 17.15 -13.13 -32.03
N PRO A 165 16.21 -12.68 -32.87
CA PRO A 165 15.67 -13.56 -33.89
C PRO A 165 16.86 -13.96 -34.78
N LEU A 166 17.20 -15.25 -34.77
CA LEU A 166 18.27 -15.86 -35.58
C LEU A 166 18.05 -15.67 -37.10
N LEU A 167 17.00 -14.96 -37.52
CA LEU A 167 16.73 -14.56 -38.89
C LEU A 167 17.46 -13.30 -39.36
N SER A 168 18.25 -12.61 -38.53
CA SER A 168 19.01 -11.43 -38.98
C SER A 168 19.89 -11.64 -40.23
N PRO A 169 20.57 -12.79 -40.44
CA PRO A 169 21.34 -13.01 -41.67
C PRO A 169 20.43 -13.24 -42.89
N PHE A 170 19.27 -13.88 -42.73
CA PHE A 170 18.30 -14.09 -43.81
C PHE A 170 17.63 -12.78 -44.22
N TYR A 171 17.34 -11.87 -43.29
CA TYR A 171 16.85 -10.54 -43.62
C TYR A 171 17.91 -9.71 -44.36
N GLY A 172 19.19 -9.81 -43.96
CA GLY A 172 20.29 -9.18 -44.71
C GLY A 172 20.42 -9.70 -46.13
N LEU A 173 20.33 -11.02 -46.32
CA LEU A 173 20.33 -11.66 -47.65
C LEU A 173 19.10 -11.25 -48.47
N ALA A 174 17.92 -11.21 -47.86
CA ALA A 174 16.68 -10.78 -48.52
C ALA A 174 16.71 -9.29 -48.91
N SER A 175 17.31 -8.42 -48.08
CA SER A 175 17.53 -7.01 -48.41
C SER A 175 18.53 -6.84 -49.54
N ALA A 176 19.62 -7.61 -49.56
CA ALA A 176 20.59 -7.61 -50.66
C ALA A 176 19.96 -8.13 -51.95
N LEU A 177 19.15 -9.19 -51.87
CA LEU A 177 18.40 -9.74 -53.00
C LEU A 177 17.36 -8.73 -53.51
N LYS A 178 16.64 -8.05 -52.61
CA LYS A 178 15.69 -6.97 -52.97
C LYS A 178 16.42 -5.79 -53.62
N TRP A 179 17.58 -5.40 -53.10
CA TRP A 179 18.41 -4.35 -53.72
C TRP A 179 18.88 -4.78 -55.11
N PHE A 180 19.40 -6.01 -55.25
CA PHE A 180 19.82 -6.55 -56.54
C PHE A 180 18.66 -6.59 -57.54
N LEU A 181 17.50 -7.13 -57.16
CA LEU A 181 16.29 -7.15 -57.96
C LEU A 181 15.79 -5.75 -58.31
N SER A 182 15.94 -4.77 -57.41
CA SER A 182 15.60 -3.37 -57.70
C SER A 182 16.52 -2.75 -58.74
N ASN A 183 17.82 -3.06 -58.71
CA ASN A 183 18.76 -2.56 -59.72
C ASN A 183 18.57 -3.26 -61.06
N VAL A 184 18.27 -4.56 -61.06
CA VAL A 184 17.86 -5.30 -62.27
C VAL A 184 16.55 -4.73 -62.82
N LEU A 185 15.57 -4.42 -61.96
CA LEU A 185 14.32 -3.81 -62.37
C LEU A 185 14.54 -2.41 -62.96
N LEU A 186 15.40 -1.57 -62.36
CA LEU A 186 15.76 -0.26 -62.90
C LEU A 186 16.51 -0.37 -64.24
N PHE A 187 17.42 -1.34 -64.36
CA PHE A 187 18.12 -1.64 -65.61
C PHE A 187 17.15 -2.11 -66.71
N LEU A 188 16.16 -2.93 -66.36
CA LEU A 188 15.07 -3.34 -67.27
C LEU A 188 14.11 -2.19 -67.59
N LEU A 189 13.87 -1.27 -66.65
CA LEU A 189 13.07 -0.05 -66.84
C LEU A 189 13.77 0.90 -67.83
N GLU A 190 15.09 1.03 -67.72
CA GLU A 190 15.95 1.84 -68.60
C GLU A 190 16.05 1.25 -70.01
N PHE A 191 15.92 -0.09 -70.16
CA PHE A 191 15.83 -0.80 -71.44
C PHE A 191 14.41 -0.84 -72.08
N ASN A 192 13.43 -0.14 -71.48
CA ASN A 192 12.14 0.22 -72.07
C ASN A 192 11.10 -0.92 -72.22
N ILE A 193 10.06 -0.91 -71.37
CA ILE A 193 8.64 -0.93 -71.77
C ILE A 193 7.88 -0.17 -70.67
N CYS A 194 7.37 1.00 -71.04
CA CYS A 194 6.49 1.78 -70.20
C CYS A 194 5.21 1.00 -69.84
N GLY A 195 4.83 1.06 -68.56
CA GLY A 195 3.44 0.96 -68.12
C GLY A 195 2.96 -0.44 -67.77
N LEU A 196 3.21 -0.91 -66.55
CA LEU A 196 2.29 -1.86 -65.93
C LEU A 196 2.40 -1.83 -64.40
N TRP A 197 1.40 -1.22 -63.78
CA TRP A 197 0.93 -1.49 -62.41
C TRP A 197 1.63 -0.77 -61.25
N HIS A 198 1.17 0.47 -61.08
CA HIS A 198 0.87 1.05 -59.77
C HIS A 198 0.07 0.05 -58.91
N SER A 199 0.57 -0.28 -57.72
CA SER A 199 -0.29 -0.58 -56.58
C SER A 199 0.48 -0.29 -55.30
N ASP A 200 0.33 0.93 -54.81
CA ASP A 200 0.47 1.22 -53.40
C ASP A 200 -0.53 0.36 -52.62
N HIS A 201 -0.08 -0.21 -51.51
CA HIS A 201 -0.81 -0.35 -50.23
C HIS A 201 -0.01 -1.30 -49.35
N LEU A 202 0.88 -0.74 -48.51
CA LEU A 202 1.52 -1.47 -47.43
C LEU A 202 0.98 -0.91 -46.11
N ALA A 203 0.01 -1.63 -45.55
CA ALA A 203 -0.63 -1.30 -44.29
C ALA A 203 0.37 -1.37 -43.14
N GLU A 204 0.44 -0.29 -42.36
CA GLU A 204 1.22 -0.18 -41.13
C GLU A 204 0.63 -1.08 -40.04
N GLY A 205 1.40 -2.08 -39.60
CA GLY A 205 1.01 -3.00 -38.54
C GLY A 205 0.85 -2.30 -37.19
N HIS A 206 -0.31 -2.46 -36.57
CA HIS A 206 -0.59 -2.03 -35.21
C HIS A 206 0.50 -2.51 -34.23
N LYS A 207 1.15 -1.54 -33.57
CA LYS A 207 2.05 -1.78 -32.44
C LYS A 207 1.28 -2.52 -31.33
N GLN A 208 1.63 -3.78 -31.09
CA GLN A 208 1.11 -4.52 -29.94
C GLN A 208 1.47 -3.79 -28.65
N LYS A 209 0.44 -3.45 -27.88
CA LYS A 209 0.55 -2.83 -26.56
C LYS A 209 1.30 -3.82 -25.67
N LYS A 210 2.51 -3.46 -25.22
CA LYS A 210 3.31 -4.26 -24.28
C LYS A 210 2.46 -4.49 -23.03
N VAL A 211 1.94 -5.71 -22.86
CA VAL A 211 1.28 -6.11 -21.62
C VAL A 211 2.36 -6.04 -20.54
N GLU A 212 2.21 -5.10 -19.62
CA GLU A 212 3.12 -4.95 -18.48
C GLU A 212 3.06 -6.24 -17.65
N LEU A 213 4.17 -6.97 -17.65
CA LEU A 213 4.30 -8.22 -16.91
C LEU A 213 4.36 -7.89 -15.42
N LEU A 214 3.30 -8.24 -14.71
CA LEU A 214 3.21 -8.15 -13.25
C LEU A 214 3.86 -9.39 -12.63
N LEU A 215 4.76 -9.20 -11.66
CA LEU A 215 5.40 -10.27 -10.89
C LEU A 215 5.07 -10.14 -9.41
N PRO A 216 5.01 -11.27 -8.66
CA PRO A 216 4.87 -11.22 -7.21
C PRO A 216 6.08 -10.55 -6.58
N CYS A 217 5.83 -9.58 -5.69
CA CYS A 217 6.84 -8.79 -5.00
C CYS A 217 6.43 -8.58 -3.53
N ASP A 218 7.40 -8.29 -2.68
CA ASP A 218 7.16 -7.88 -1.29
C ASP A 218 7.12 -6.35 -1.25
N THR A 219 6.04 -5.76 -0.74
CA THR A 219 5.88 -4.30 -0.62
C THR A 219 5.68 -3.87 0.83
N GLU A 220 6.20 -2.71 1.17
CA GLU A 220 5.94 -2.01 2.43
C GLU A 220 5.18 -0.73 2.12
N TYR A 221 4.08 -0.49 2.83
CA TYR A 221 3.36 0.76 2.75
C TYR A 221 3.23 1.38 4.16
N PRO A 222 3.53 2.68 4.30
CA PRO A 222 3.38 3.36 5.58
C PRO A 222 1.89 3.57 5.87
N SER A 223 1.48 3.29 7.11
CA SER A 223 0.16 3.59 7.63
C SER A 223 0.28 4.50 8.85
N PHE A 224 -0.74 5.30 9.10
CA PHE A 224 -0.77 6.26 10.19
C PHE A 224 -1.98 5.99 11.06
N VAL A 225 -1.77 5.95 12.37
CA VAL A 225 -2.83 5.69 13.34
C VAL A 225 -2.77 6.77 14.41
N HIS A 226 -3.92 7.39 14.68
CA HIS A 226 -4.08 8.34 15.77
C HIS A 226 -3.98 7.63 17.12
N GLU A 227 -3.17 8.19 18.02
CA GLU A 227 -3.03 7.72 19.39
C GLU A 227 -3.92 8.60 20.31
N PRO A 228 -4.99 8.06 20.94
CA PRO A 228 -5.99 8.83 21.67
C PRO A 228 -5.50 9.38 23.02
N SER A 229 -4.21 9.22 23.33
CA SER A 229 -3.58 9.73 24.55
C SER A 229 -3.62 11.26 24.62
N ILE A 230 -3.63 11.93 23.45
CA ILE A 230 -3.68 13.38 23.33
C ILE A 230 -4.94 13.74 22.56
N LYS A 231 -5.85 14.49 23.19
CA LYS A 231 -7.14 14.87 22.59
C LYS A 231 -7.08 16.17 21.79
N GLU A 232 -6.18 17.07 22.20
CA GLU A 232 -6.08 18.42 21.66
C GLU A 232 -4.61 18.82 21.58
N THR A 233 -4.23 19.44 20.47
CA THR A 233 -2.89 19.99 20.27
C THR A 233 -3.00 21.28 19.49
N ASN A 234 -2.36 22.34 20.00
CA ASN A 234 -2.05 23.54 19.25
C ASN A 234 -0.53 23.69 19.19
N SER A 235 -0.01 24.03 18.02
CA SER A 235 1.41 24.28 17.88
C SER A 235 1.67 25.20 16.71
N TYR A 236 2.83 25.85 16.78
CA TYR A 236 3.39 26.60 15.68
C TYR A 236 4.48 25.79 15.00
N ILE A 237 4.48 25.83 13.68
CA ILE A 237 5.47 25.17 12.83
C ILE A 237 6.39 26.26 12.28
N GLN A 238 7.65 26.21 12.70
CA GLN A 238 8.68 27.10 12.17
C GLN A 238 9.09 26.64 10.77
N CYS A 239 8.61 27.36 9.76
CA CYS A 239 9.03 27.22 8.38
C CYS A 239 10.21 28.17 8.12
N ALA A 240 10.95 27.97 7.03
CA ALA A 240 12.22 28.69 6.85
C ALA A 240 12.08 30.23 6.79
N ARG A 241 10.91 30.75 6.40
CA ARG A 241 10.65 32.19 6.19
C ARG A 241 9.41 32.73 6.91
N CYS A 242 8.61 31.85 7.53
CA CYS A 242 7.35 32.19 8.17
C CYS A 242 7.00 31.12 9.22
N GLN A 243 6.03 31.43 10.07
CA GLN A 243 5.50 30.53 11.09
C GLN A 243 4.07 30.17 10.71
N LYS A 244 3.78 28.87 10.68
CA LYS A 244 2.43 28.35 10.36
C LYS A 244 1.81 27.78 11.62
N MET A 245 0.63 28.26 12.04
CA MET A 245 -0.07 27.68 13.18
C MET A 245 -1.05 26.59 12.73
N PHE A 246 -1.25 25.60 13.59
CA PHE A 246 -2.35 24.66 13.46
C PHE A 246 -2.92 24.30 14.82
N VAL A 247 -4.19 23.92 14.80
CA VAL A 247 -4.92 23.37 15.94
C VAL A 247 -5.56 22.07 15.48
N LEU A 248 -5.43 21.03 16.29
CA LEU A 248 -6.09 19.75 16.08
C LEU A 248 -6.86 19.38 17.34
N GLN A 249 -8.13 19.03 17.19
CA GLN A 249 -9.02 18.64 18.27
C GLN A 249 -9.82 17.40 17.91
N GLN A 250 -9.88 16.44 18.83
CA GLN A 250 -10.73 15.26 18.71
C GLN A 250 -12.19 15.61 18.95
N ILE A 251 -13.07 15.10 18.08
CA ILE A 251 -14.52 15.19 18.28
C ILE A 251 -14.95 14.20 19.35
N SER A 252 -15.62 14.70 20.40
CA SER A 252 -16.12 13.88 21.49
C SER A 252 -17.01 12.74 21.00
N ASN A 253 -16.83 11.54 21.57
CA ASN A 253 -17.59 10.33 21.25
C ASN A 253 -17.45 9.85 19.79
N SER A 254 -16.35 10.21 19.12
CA SER A 254 -16.07 9.83 17.75
C SER A 254 -14.57 9.54 17.54
N ASN A 255 -14.25 8.86 16.45
CA ASN A 255 -12.89 8.67 15.93
C ASN A 255 -12.43 9.81 15.01
N LEU A 256 -13.29 10.82 14.82
CA LEU A 256 -13.01 11.96 13.96
C LEU A 256 -12.20 13.04 14.67
N LEU A 257 -11.34 13.72 13.91
CA LEU A 257 -10.50 14.82 14.35
C LEU A 257 -10.76 16.04 13.46
N MET A 258 -10.84 17.22 14.06
CA MET A 258 -10.92 18.48 13.34
C MET A 258 -9.54 19.14 13.35
N VAL A 259 -9.05 19.53 12.18
CA VAL A 259 -7.78 20.23 12.00
C VAL A 259 -8.06 21.60 11.40
N VAL A 260 -7.52 22.65 12.02
CA VAL A 260 -7.57 24.02 11.50
C VAL A 260 -6.13 24.47 11.29
N VAL A 261 -5.83 24.92 10.08
CA VAL A 261 -4.48 25.27 9.66
C VAL A 261 -4.50 26.67 9.03
N GLN A 262 -3.54 27.51 9.36
CA GLN A 262 -3.40 28.83 8.74
C GLN A 262 -2.90 28.69 7.29
N ALA A 263 -3.49 29.42 6.33
CA ALA A 263 -3.19 29.28 4.90
C ALA A 263 -2.17 30.31 4.35
N ASP A 264 -1.61 31.17 5.21
CA ASP A 264 -0.75 32.30 4.85
C ASP A 264 0.72 31.93 4.56
N CYS A 265 1.16 30.73 4.97
CA CYS A 265 2.55 30.29 4.91
C CYS A 265 2.68 28.93 4.19
N ASP A 266 3.44 28.90 3.09
CA ASP A 266 3.81 27.66 2.39
C ASP A 266 5.09 27.04 2.97
N CYS A 267 4.96 25.83 3.52
CA CYS A 267 6.03 25.10 4.19
C CYS A 267 6.60 23.94 3.37
N SER A 268 6.17 23.79 2.11
CA SER A 268 6.52 22.67 1.22
C SER A 268 8.02 22.53 0.96
N ARG A 269 8.79 23.63 1.07
CA ARG A 269 10.26 23.62 0.90
C ARG A 269 11.01 22.90 2.01
N LYS A 270 10.49 22.93 3.25
CA LYS A 270 11.14 22.33 4.43
C LYS A 270 10.57 20.95 4.72
N TYR A 271 9.27 20.78 4.51
CA TYR A 271 8.56 19.53 4.75
C TYR A 271 7.97 19.05 3.44
N SER A 272 8.54 17.96 2.91
CA SER A 272 7.99 17.30 1.72
C SER A 272 6.67 16.61 2.03
N PRO A 273 5.76 16.50 1.05
CA PRO A 273 4.56 15.69 1.18
C PRO A 273 4.89 14.24 1.58
N ILE A 274 4.12 13.69 2.51
CA ILE A 274 4.26 12.31 2.97
C ILE A 274 3.35 11.45 2.10
N ASN A 275 3.95 10.71 1.16
CA ASN A 275 3.22 9.80 0.29
C ASN A 275 2.98 8.43 0.97
N LEU A 276 1.86 7.80 0.65
CA LEU A 276 1.45 6.45 1.06
C LEU A 276 1.84 5.37 0.03
N GLU A 277 2.57 5.75 -1.04
CA GLU A 277 2.98 4.84 -2.10
C GLU A 277 3.73 3.60 -1.57
N PRO A 278 3.38 2.41 -2.10
CA PRO A 278 4.05 1.17 -1.72
C PRO A 278 5.48 1.19 -2.22
N LYS A 279 6.41 0.81 -1.34
CA LYS A 279 7.82 0.67 -1.66
C LYS A 279 8.18 -0.82 -1.74
N GLU A 280 8.80 -1.23 -2.86
CA GLU A 280 9.37 -2.57 -2.96
C GLU A 280 10.46 -2.76 -1.91
N CYS A 281 10.36 -3.84 -1.16
CA CYS A 281 11.29 -4.15 -0.08
C CYS A 281 12.16 -5.33 -0.46
N ASP A 282 13.46 -5.17 -0.30
CA ASP A 282 14.37 -6.31 -0.30
C ASP A 282 13.98 -7.22 0.85
N ARG A 283 13.64 -8.46 0.49
CA ARG A 283 13.24 -9.51 1.43
C ARG A 283 14.27 -9.61 2.54
N MET A 284 13.96 -9.05 3.72
CA MET A 284 14.82 -9.19 4.89
C MET A 284 15.04 -10.68 5.13
N ARG A 285 16.29 -11.11 5.04
CA ARG A 285 16.78 -12.43 5.49
C ARG A 285 16.69 -12.56 7.02
N SER A 286 15.58 -12.14 7.62
CA SER A 286 15.29 -12.50 9.00
C SER A 286 15.08 -14.01 9.03
N GLN A 287 16.03 -14.71 9.62
CA GLN A 287 15.92 -16.14 9.87
C GLN A 287 14.86 -16.34 10.94
N LYS A 288 13.57 -16.30 10.56
CA LYS A 288 12.49 -16.79 11.43
C LYS A 288 12.93 -18.16 11.91
N ILE A 289 12.87 -18.41 13.22
CA ILE A 289 13.27 -19.69 13.81
C ILE A 289 12.42 -20.78 13.15
N ARG A 290 13.05 -21.55 12.26
CA ARG A 290 12.46 -22.74 11.64
C ARG A 290 12.97 -23.95 12.41
N ARG A 291 12.05 -24.77 12.90
CA ARG A 291 12.43 -26.08 13.43
C ARG A 291 12.83 -26.97 12.26
N ARG A 292 14.08 -27.41 12.21
CA ARG A 292 14.48 -28.44 11.25
C ARG A 292 13.79 -29.76 11.59
N PRO A 293 13.45 -30.59 10.58
CA PRO A 293 13.08 -31.98 10.82
C PRO A 293 14.10 -32.69 11.71
N THR A 294 13.64 -33.61 12.56
CA THR A 294 14.49 -34.33 13.52
C THR A 294 15.42 -35.33 12.85
N SER A 295 15.05 -35.88 11.69
CA SER A 295 15.89 -36.76 10.88
C SER A 295 15.91 -36.30 9.43
N CYS A 296 17.03 -36.57 8.75
CA CYS A 296 17.21 -36.41 7.32
C CYS A 296 17.75 -37.73 6.78
N HIS A 297 16.95 -38.43 5.98
CA HIS A 297 17.34 -39.70 5.37
C HIS A 297 17.78 -39.41 3.94
N ALA A 298 19.04 -38.99 3.77
CA ALA A 298 19.60 -38.63 2.48
C ALA A 298 20.01 -39.84 1.62
N PHE A 299 20.05 -41.04 2.22
CA PHE A 299 20.52 -42.25 1.56
C PHE A 299 19.66 -43.44 1.98
N HIS A 300 19.30 -44.29 1.02
CA HIS A 300 18.69 -45.58 1.28
C HIS A 300 19.62 -46.72 0.81
N PRO A 301 19.83 -47.81 1.58
CA PRO A 301 20.77 -48.89 1.21
C PRO A 301 20.44 -49.62 -0.10
N GLN A 302 19.18 -49.57 -0.53
CA GLN A 302 18.71 -50.13 -1.79
C GLN A 302 18.70 -49.12 -2.94
N GLU A 303 19.19 -47.89 -2.71
CA GLU A 303 19.28 -46.86 -3.74
C GLU A 303 20.48 -47.14 -4.65
N ASN A 304 20.21 -47.33 -5.95
CA ASN A 304 21.25 -47.54 -6.95
C ASN A 304 21.73 -46.20 -7.52
N ALA A 305 22.78 -45.63 -6.93
CA ALA A 305 23.38 -44.37 -7.40
C ALA A 305 24.17 -44.49 -8.73
N LYS A 306 24.16 -45.66 -9.38
CA LYS A 306 24.90 -45.92 -10.64
C LYS A 306 24.11 -45.60 -11.89
N ASP A 307 22.79 -45.40 -11.79
CA ASP A 307 21.97 -44.94 -12.92
C ASP A 307 22.14 -43.42 -13.09
N CYS A 308 23.32 -43.01 -13.58
CA CYS A 308 23.47 -41.68 -14.15
C CYS A 308 22.74 -41.67 -15.50
N GLY A 309 21.78 -40.75 -15.67
CA GLY A 309 21.08 -40.59 -16.95
C GLY A 309 22.11 -40.43 -18.08
N GLY A 310 22.21 -41.44 -18.94
CA GLY A 310 23.12 -41.44 -20.07
C GLY A 310 22.67 -40.36 -21.05
N ALA A 311 23.26 -39.17 -20.98
CA ALA A 311 23.11 -38.19 -22.03
C ALA A 311 23.83 -38.74 -23.26
N SER A 312 23.09 -38.98 -24.35
CA SER A 312 23.70 -39.19 -25.66
C SER A 312 24.33 -37.87 -26.08
N GLU A 313 25.65 -37.83 -26.27
CA GLU A 313 26.29 -36.69 -26.92
C GLU A 313 25.68 -36.53 -28.32
N ILE A 314 25.22 -35.31 -28.63
CA ILE A 314 24.74 -34.97 -29.96
C ILE A 314 25.98 -34.85 -30.86
N SER A 315 26.45 -35.97 -31.39
CA SER A 315 27.56 -35.99 -32.35
C SER A 315 27.06 -35.50 -33.71
N LEU A 316 27.66 -34.41 -34.21
CA LEU A 316 27.46 -33.97 -35.60
C LEU A 316 27.90 -35.09 -36.54
N SER A 317 26.95 -35.65 -37.28
CA SER A 317 27.27 -36.64 -38.32
C SER A 317 28.05 -35.96 -39.44
N VAL A 318 29.36 -36.22 -39.50
CA VAL A 318 30.26 -35.74 -40.56
C VAL A 318 29.73 -36.15 -41.94
N ALA A 319 29.09 -37.32 -42.04
CA ALA A 319 28.45 -37.78 -43.26
C ALA A 319 27.31 -36.84 -43.71
N LEU A 320 26.43 -36.40 -42.81
CA LEU A 320 25.35 -35.46 -43.15
C LEU A 320 25.90 -34.09 -43.55
N PHE A 321 26.97 -33.63 -42.91
CA PHE A 321 27.64 -32.38 -43.27
C PHE A 321 28.26 -32.47 -44.68
N LEU A 322 28.98 -33.55 -45.00
CA LEU A 322 29.57 -33.77 -46.32
C LEU A 322 28.52 -33.96 -47.41
N VAL A 323 27.42 -34.67 -47.12
CA VAL A 323 26.30 -34.81 -48.06
C VAL A 323 25.65 -33.45 -48.33
N SER A 324 25.44 -32.63 -47.30
CA SER A 324 24.89 -31.28 -47.50
C SER A 324 25.80 -30.41 -48.37
N LEU A 325 27.12 -30.46 -48.14
CA LEU A 325 28.12 -29.78 -48.96
C LEU A 325 28.11 -30.29 -50.41
N ALA A 326 28.07 -31.60 -50.62
CA ALA A 326 28.01 -32.19 -51.95
C ALA A 326 26.72 -31.82 -52.71
N THR A 327 25.56 -31.85 -52.03
CA THR A 327 24.29 -31.42 -52.63
C THR A 327 24.29 -29.93 -52.97
N SER A 328 24.88 -29.08 -52.12
CA SER A 328 25.01 -27.65 -52.41
C SER A 328 25.95 -27.37 -53.60
N ALA A 329 27.02 -28.14 -53.74
CA ALA A 329 27.95 -28.00 -54.87
C ALA A 329 27.37 -28.51 -56.19
N LEU A 330 26.49 -29.53 -56.14
CA LEU A 330 25.75 -30.03 -57.29
C LEU A 330 24.61 -29.09 -57.72
N ALA A 331 23.97 -28.40 -56.77
CA ALA A 331 22.93 -27.41 -57.06
C ALA A 331 23.47 -26.07 -57.58
N LEU A 332 24.78 -25.84 -57.48
CA LEU A 332 25.46 -24.63 -57.99
C LEU A 332 26.07 -24.83 -59.39
N ARG A 333 25.88 -25.99 -60.01
CA ARG A 333 26.18 -26.28 -61.43
C ARG A 333 24.90 -26.28 -62.23
#